data_AF-A0A2T2WSV6-F1
#
_entry.id   AF-A0A2T2WSV6-F1
#
_cell.length_a   1.000
_cell.length_b   1.000
_cell.length_c   1.000
_cell.angle_alpha   90.00
_cell.angle_beta   90.00
_cell.angle_gamma   90.00
#
_symmetry.space_group_name_H-M   'P 1'
#
loop_
_entity.id
_entity.type
_entity.pdbx_description
1 polymer ?
#
loop_
_entity_poly.entity_id
_entity_poly.type
_entity_poly.pdbx_seq_one_letter_code
_entity_poly.pdbx_strand_id
1 'polypeptide(L)'
;MPKAGKWAGVTALGVLGLALAGCGTQSINASQWMIVHPATKTVDLKIESTYSSAKQANVFDGFTQGQLVITIPLGYHVNMDFINNGPIPESIGVYHDHHLAFPGAGEPYSQVAISPTAGLLPGQSQSYTFTASKLGTFILGDMLNGDPNNTPTSDLWDILKVVPSGTPSMSTS
;
A
#
# COMPACT_ATOMS: atom_id res chain seq x y z
N MET A 1 9.15 49.35 63.05
CA MET A 1 10.30 48.42 63.01
C MET A 1 10.07 47.38 61.92
N PRO A 2 10.77 47.44 60.77
CA PRO A 2 10.74 46.37 59.79
C PRO A 2 11.90 45.37 60.07
N LYS A 3 11.65 44.07 59.93
CA LYS A 3 12.71 43.09 59.69
C LYS A 3 12.32 42.22 58.50
N ALA A 4 13.15 42.32 57.48
CA ALA A 4 13.12 41.54 56.26
C ALA A 4 13.45 40.06 56.51
N GLY A 5 12.75 39.17 55.81
CA GLY A 5 13.12 37.78 55.63
C GLY A 5 13.29 37.51 54.14
N LYS A 6 14.53 37.18 53.74
CA LYS A 6 14.95 36.83 52.38
C LYS A 6 14.53 35.40 52.06
N TRP A 7 13.97 35.14 50.88
CA TRP A 7 14.20 33.90 50.13
C TRP A 7 14.18 34.21 48.63
N ALA A 8 15.37 34.09 48.02
CA ALA A 8 15.55 34.01 46.58
C ALA A 8 15.25 32.58 46.12
N GLY A 9 14.71 32.41 44.91
CA GLY A 9 14.44 31.07 44.39
C GLY A 9 13.91 31.01 42.95
N VAL A 10 14.83 31.20 42.00
CA VAL A 10 14.87 30.58 40.66
C VAL A 10 13.64 30.78 39.74
N THR A 11 13.77 31.74 38.82
CA THR A 11 13.06 31.75 37.53
C THR A 11 13.49 30.54 36.69
N ALA A 12 12.65 29.52 36.60
CA ALA A 12 12.81 28.47 35.60
C ALA A 12 12.39 29.01 34.23
N LEU A 13 13.38 29.25 33.37
CA LEU A 13 13.20 29.46 31.94
C LEU A 13 12.59 28.18 31.34
N GLY A 14 11.29 28.21 31.05
CA GLY A 14 10.63 27.18 30.24
C GLY A 14 11.16 27.24 28.82
N VAL A 15 12.10 26.35 28.49
CA VAL A 15 12.54 26.14 27.11
C VAL A 15 11.36 25.53 26.35
N LEU A 16 10.76 26.31 25.46
CA LEU A 16 9.83 25.82 24.44
C LEU A 16 10.61 24.84 23.55
N GLY A 17 10.42 23.54 23.76
CA GLY A 17 10.90 22.51 22.85
C GLY A 17 10.11 22.59 21.54
N LEU A 18 10.70 23.17 20.50
CA LEU A 18 10.25 23.03 19.13
C LEU A 18 10.37 21.55 18.74
N ALA A 19 9.26 20.81 18.84
CA ALA A 19 9.15 19.49 18.24
C ALA A 19 9.20 19.66 16.72
N LEU A 20 10.36 19.42 16.13
CA LEU A 20 10.50 19.25 14.68
C LEU A 20 9.65 18.04 14.30
N ALA A 21 8.50 18.29 13.67
CA ALA A 21 7.76 17.26 12.94
C ALA A 21 8.64 16.82 11.77
N GLY A 22 9.48 15.82 12.00
CA GLY A 22 10.21 15.17 10.93
C GLY A 22 9.20 14.48 10.01
N CYS A 23 9.13 14.90 8.76
CA CYS A 23 8.59 14.07 7.67
C CYS A 23 9.47 12.81 7.59
N GLY A 24 9.15 11.81 8.39
CA GLY A 24 9.79 10.50 8.30
C GLY A 24 9.30 9.83 7.03
N THR A 25 10.17 9.65 6.04
CA THR A 25 9.90 8.79 4.89
C THR A 25 9.75 7.36 5.41
N GLN A 26 8.54 6.81 5.32
CA GLN A 26 8.28 5.42 5.67
C GLN A 26 9.10 4.52 4.72
N SER A 27 9.91 3.62 5.27
CA SER A 27 10.63 2.61 4.49
C SER A 27 9.83 1.31 4.46
N ILE A 28 9.99 0.54 3.39
CA ILE A 28 9.39 -0.80 3.30
C ILE A 28 10.41 -1.88 3.64
N ASN A 29 10.03 -2.82 4.49
CA ASN A 29 10.75 -4.08 4.67
C ASN A 29 10.21 -5.12 3.68
N ALA A 30 10.79 -5.18 2.48
CA ALA A 30 10.32 -6.06 1.41
C ALA A 30 10.23 -7.54 1.83
N SER A 31 11.10 -8.01 2.74
CA SER A 31 11.11 -9.42 3.19
C SER A 31 9.86 -9.84 3.95
N GLN A 32 9.05 -8.89 4.43
CA GLN A 32 7.76 -9.16 5.08
C GLN A 32 6.63 -9.42 4.07
N TRP A 33 6.78 -8.93 2.84
CA TRP A 33 5.72 -8.82 1.85
C TRP A 33 6.03 -9.58 0.54
N MET A 34 7.31 -9.84 0.25
CA MET A 34 7.76 -10.45 -0.99
C MET A 34 8.79 -11.55 -0.72
N ILE A 35 8.54 -12.73 -1.28
CA ILE A 35 9.49 -13.84 -1.35
C ILE A 35 9.80 -14.11 -2.81
N VAL A 36 11.09 -14.06 -3.17
CA VAL A 36 11.55 -14.23 -4.55
C VAL A 36 12.15 -15.62 -4.73
N HIS A 37 11.65 -16.34 -5.74
CA HIS A 37 12.16 -17.64 -6.17
C HIS A 37 12.83 -17.51 -7.55
N PRO A 38 14.11 -17.10 -7.61
CA PRO A 38 14.75 -16.76 -8.88
C PRO A 38 14.89 -17.96 -9.82
N ALA A 39 15.04 -19.17 -9.28
CA ALA A 39 15.21 -20.40 -10.08
C ALA A 39 13.96 -20.74 -10.90
N THR A 40 12.77 -20.45 -10.39
CA THR A 40 11.49 -20.73 -11.05
C THR A 40 10.85 -19.48 -11.66
N LYS A 41 11.48 -18.32 -11.52
CA LYS A 41 10.90 -17.01 -11.86
C LYS A 41 9.53 -16.82 -11.22
N THR A 42 9.43 -17.16 -9.93
CA THR A 42 8.21 -16.99 -9.16
C THR A 42 8.43 -15.91 -8.10
N VAL A 43 7.41 -15.12 -7.84
CA VAL A 43 7.35 -14.27 -6.66
C VAL A 43 6.08 -14.61 -5.89
N ASP A 44 6.23 -14.82 -4.59
CA ASP A 44 5.09 -14.84 -3.68
C ASP A 44 4.97 -13.44 -3.09
N LEU A 45 3.80 -12.83 -3.26
CA LEU A 45 3.49 -11.46 -2.92
C LEU A 45 2.32 -11.47 -1.95
N LYS A 46 2.57 -11.01 -0.72
CA LYS A 46 1.50 -10.77 0.25
C LYS A 46 1.15 -9.29 0.21
N ILE A 47 -0.14 -8.99 0.03
CA ILE A 47 -0.69 -7.65 0.15
C ILE A 47 -1.75 -7.66 1.25
N GLU A 48 -1.72 -6.67 2.13
CA GLU A 48 -2.67 -6.53 3.22
C GLU A 48 -3.29 -5.13 3.20
N SER A 49 -4.62 -5.06 3.16
CA SER A 49 -5.31 -3.79 3.42
C SER A 49 -5.55 -3.60 4.92
N THR A 50 -5.32 -2.38 5.41
CA THR A 50 -5.63 -1.98 6.79
C THR A 50 -6.09 -0.52 6.83
N TYR A 51 -6.67 -0.05 7.94
CA TYR A 51 -6.85 1.38 8.17
C TYR A 51 -5.64 1.98 8.92
N SER A 52 -5.03 3.01 8.34
CA SER A 52 -3.95 3.77 8.97
C SER A 52 -4.48 5.04 9.62
N SER A 53 -4.44 5.11 10.95
CA SER A 53 -4.77 6.34 11.68
C SER A 53 -3.80 7.49 11.40
N ALA A 54 -2.54 7.18 11.08
CA ALA A 54 -1.52 8.17 10.75
C ALA A 54 -1.79 8.85 9.40
N LYS A 55 -2.32 8.10 8.42
CA LYS A 55 -2.68 8.63 7.10
C LYS A 55 -4.16 9.01 6.99
N GLN A 56 -4.98 8.64 7.98
CA GLN A 56 -6.43 8.81 7.98
C GLN A 56 -7.09 8.16 6.74
N ALA A 57 -6.55 7.02 6.31
CA ALA A 57 -6.93 6.33 5.07
C ALA A 57 -6.71 4.82 5.18
N ASN A 58 -7.38 4.06 4.32
CA ASN A 58 -7.02 2.66 4.09
C ASN A 58 -5.69 2.61 3.31
N VAL A 59 -4.89 1.58 3.57
CA VAL A 59 -3.53 1.42 3.02
C VAL A 59 -3.28 -0.04 2.62
N PHE A 60 -2.46 -0.27 1.58
CA PHE A 60 -1.86 -1.57 1.27
C PHE A 60 -0.45 -1.62 1.85
N ASP A 61 -0.18 -2.59 2.73
CA ASP A 61 1.14 -2.81 3.36
C ASP A 61 1.70 -1.56 4.08
N GLY A 62 0.79 -0.67 4.49
CA GLY A 62 1.13 0.63 5.10
C GLY A 62 1.28 1.79 4.13
N PHE A 63 1.07 1.60 2.83
CA PHE A 63 1.21 2.59 1.75
C PHE A 63 -0.10 2.80 0.99
N THR A 64 -0.20 3.91 0.27
CA THR A 64 -1.40 4.33 -0.44
C THR A 64 -1.03 5.45 -1.41
N GLN A 65 -1.91 5.80 -2.34
CA GLN A 65 -1.70 6.87 -3.31
C GLN A 65 -0.40 6.75 -4.13
N GLY A 66 -0.01 5.53 -4.47
CA GLY A 66 1.16 5.28 -5.32
C GLY A 66 2.50 5.30 -4.59
N GLN A 67 2.49 5.37 -3.25
CA GLN A 67 3.69 5.48 -2.45
C GLN A 67 4.53 4.20 -2.44
N LEU A 68 3.93 3.03 -2.66
CA LEU A 68 4.63 1.76 -2.86
C LEU A 68 4.76 1.44 -4.35
N VAL A 69 5.96 1.04 -4.74
CA VAL A 69 6.29 0.56 -6.09
C VAL A 69 6.79 -0.87 -5.99
N ILE A 70 6.04 -1.79 -6.57
CA ILE A 70 6.39 -3.21 -6.74
C ILE A 70 6.96 -3.38 -8.15
N THR A 71 8.22 -3.77 -8.26
CA THR A 71 8.88 -3.99 -9.56
C THR A 71 9.03 -5.49 -9.82
N ILE A 72 8.51 -5.98 -10.93
CA ILE A 72 8.54 -7.39 -11.35
C ILE A 72 9.19 -7.49 -12.74
N PRO A 73 10.20 -8.33 -12.97
CA PRO A 73 10.73 -8.56 -14.31
C PRO A 73 9.73 -9.31 -15.20
N LEU A 74 9.76 -9.01 -16.51
CA LEU A 74 8.94 -9.66 -17.52
C LEU A 74 9.08 -11.20 -17.45
N GLY A 75 7.94 -11.89 -17.50
CA GLY A 75 7.85 -13.34 -17.49
C GLY A 75 7.91 -14.00 -16.12
N TYR A 76 7.93 -13.24 -15.02
CA TYR A 76 7.73 -13.81 -13.69
C TYR A 76 6.28 -14.25 -13.49
N HIS A 77 6.12 -15.40 -12.83
CA HIS A 77 4.86 -15.84 -12.23
C HIS A 77 4.70 -15.17 -10.87
N VAL A 78 3.54 -14.59 -10.62
CA VAL A 78 3.22 -13.90 -9.38
C VAL A 78 2.08 -14.66 -8.69
N ASN A 79 2.34 -15.13 -7.48
CA ASN A 79 1.33 -15.64 -6.56
C ASN A 79 1.02 -14.51 -5.57
N MET A 80 -0.13 -13.87 -5.71
CA MET A 80 -0.53 -12.75 -4.88
C MET A 80 -1.59 -13.20 -3.86
N ASP A 81 -1.24 -13.15 -2.59
CA ASP A 81 -2.16 -13.39 -1.48
C ASP A 81 -2.63 -12.05 -0.93
N PHE A 82 -3.92 -11.77 -1.05
CA PHE A 82 -4.53 -10.58 -0.50
C PHE A 82 -5.32 -10.88 0.76
N ILE A 83 -5.16 -10.04 1.78
CA ILE A 83 -5.88 -10.12 3.05
C ILE A 83 -6.52 -8.77 3.33
N ASN A 84 -7.83 -8.75 3.56
CA ASN A 84 -8.52 -7.55 4.00
C ASN A 84 -8.58 -7.50 5.53
N ASN A 85 -7.62 -6.80 6.16
CA ASN A 85 -7.66 -6.47 7.59
C ASN A 85 -8.20 -5.05 7.84
N GLY A 86 -8.78 -4.41 6.83
CA GLY A 86 -9.45 -3.13 6.91
C GLY A 86 -10.84 -3.21 7.55
N PRO A 87 -11.45 -2.04 7.83
CA PRO A 87 -12.76 -1.97 8.49
C PRO A 87 -13.95 -2.14 7.54
N ILE A 88 -13.73 -2.12 6.23
CA ILE A 88 -14.76 -2.17 5.18
C ILE A 88 -14.41 -3.22 4.12
N PRO A 89 -15.34 -3.60 3.22
CA PRO A 89 -15.00 -4.41 2.06
C PRO A 89 -13.96 -3.71 1.18
N GLU A 90 -12.99 -4.47 0.69
CA GLU A 90 -11.90 -3.98 -0.17
C GLU A 90 -11.68 -4.98 -1.32
N SER A 91 -11.38 -4.47 -2.52
CA SER A 91 -10.93 -5.31 -3.64
C SER A 91 -9.43 -5.14 -3.89
N ILE A 92 -8.86 -5.99 -4.73
CA ILE A 92 -7.51 -5.84 -5.22
C ILE A 92 -7.35 -6.30 -6.65
N GLY A 93 -6.62 -5.54 -7.45
CA GLY A 93 -6.12 -6.06 -8.69
C GLY A 93 -5.07 -5.19 -9.33
N VAL A 94 -4.41 -5.75 -10.34
CA VAL A 94 -3.48 -5.03 -11.18
C VAL A 94 -4.22 -4.60 -12.44
N TYR A 95 -4.43 -3.28 -12.60
CA TYR A 95 -5.31 -2.72 -13.62
C TYR A 95 -4.59 -1.84 -14.64
N HIS A 96 -5.17 -1.79 -15.83
CA HIS A 96 -4.84 -0.89 -16.92
C HIS A 96 -6.09 -0.67 -17.78
N ASP A 97 -6.44 0.57 -18.08
CA ASP A 97 -7.57 0.93 -18.96
C ASP A 97 -8.87 0.16 -18.63
N HIS A 98 -9.28 0.11 -17.35
CA HIS A 98 -10.51 -0.55 -16.87
C HIS A 98 -10.55 -2.08 -17.03
N HIS A 99 -9.39 -2.69 -17.16
CA HIS A 99 -9.25 -4.14 -17.24
C HIS A 99 -8.12 -4.59 -16.31
N LEU A 100 -8.16 -5.86 -15.92
CA LEU A 100 -6.98 -6.50 -15.34
C LEU A 100 -5.85 -6.44 -16.37
N ALA A 101 -4.70 -5.90 -15.96
CA ALA A 101 -3.50 -5.82 -16.79
C ALA A 101 -2.98 -7.21 -17.18
N PHE A 102 -3.23 -8.20 -16.33
CA PHE A 102 -2.91 -9.61 -16.57
C PHE A 102 -4.08 -10.51 -16.16
N PRO A 103 -4.36 -11.59 -16.92
CA PRO A 103 -5.36 -12.57 -16.51
C PRO A 103 -5.05 -13.14 -15.12
N GLY A 104 -6.05 -13.14 -14.23
CA GLY A 104 -5.93 -13.68 -12.88
C GLY A 104 -5.25 -12.75 -11.85
N ALA A 105 -4.95 -11.50 -12.21
CA ALA A 105 -4.24 -10.54 -11.36
C ALA A 105 -5.13 -9.76 -10.36
N GLY A 106 -6.23 -10.35 -9.89
CA GLY A 106 -7.19 -9.70 -9.00
C GLY A 106 -8.65 -9.96 -9.40
N GLU A 107 -9.58 -9.23 -8.78
CA GLU A 107 -10.98 -9.24 -9.22
C GLU A 107 -11.17 -8.51 -10.56
N PRO A 108 -12.10 -8.95 -11.43
CA PRO A 108 -12.40 -8.22 -12.66
C PRO A 108 -12.99 -6.83 -12.36
N TYR A 109 -12.46 -5.79 -13.01
CA TYR A 109 -12.93 -4.41 -12.85
C TYR A 109 -14.45 -4.27 -13.06
N SER A 110 -15.00 -4.98 -14.06
CA SER A 110 -16.44 -4.98 -14.36
C SER A 110 -17.33 -5.52 -13.24
N GLN A 111 -16.79 -6.28 -12.28
CA GLN A 111 -17.51 -6.71 -11.09
C GLN A 111 -17.42 -5.68 -9.95
N VAL A 112 -16.22 -5.17 -9.67
CA VAL A 112 -15.96 -4.31 -8.51
C VAL A 112 -16.38 -2.85 -8.74
N ALA A 113 -16.36 -2.37 -9.98
CA ALA A 113 -16.69 -0.97 -10.30
C ALA A 113 -18.18 -0.61 -10.09
N ILE A 114 -19.08 -1.59 -10.06
CA ILE A 114 -20.53 -1.36 -9.95
C ILE A 114 -21.15 -1.91 -8.66
N SER A 115 -20.36 -2.63 -7.84
CA SER A 115 -20.88 -3.35 -6.68
C SER A 115 -19.90 -3.29 -5.51
N PRO A 116 -20.18 -2.49 -4.47
CA PRO A 116 -19.32 -2.40 -3.28
C PRO A 116 -19.23 -3.72 -2.50
N THR A 117 -20.17 -4.64 -2.72
CA THR A 117 -20.20 -5.96 -2.08
C THR A 117 -19.42 -7.03 -2.86
N ALA A 118 -18.80 -6.67 -3.99
CA ALA A 118 -17.98 -7.60 -4.78
C ALA A 118 -16.56 -7.78 -4.22
N GLY A 119 -16.13 -6.92 -3.30
CA GLY A 119 -14.84 -7.03 -2.63
C GLY A 119 -14.85 -8.05 -1.49
N LEU A 120 -13.67 -8.32 -0.95
CA LEU A 120 -13.49 -9.18 0.22
C LEU A 120 -13.99 -8.45 1.47
N LEU A 121 -14.76 -9.14 2.30
CA LEU A 121 -15.18 -8.61 3.60
C LEU A 121 -14.01 -8.54 4.59
N PRO A 122 -14.08 -7.70 5.63
CA PRO A 122 -13.10 -7.69 6.71
C PRO A 122 -12.78 -9.09 7.28
N GLY A 123 -11.50 -9.40 7.40
CA GLY A 123 -10.96 -10.69 7.85
C GLY A 123 -10.88 -11.77 6.77
N GLN A 124 -11.36 -11.52 5.55
CA GLN A 124 -11.23 -12.48 4.45
C GLN A 124 -9.90 -12.34 3.71
N SER A 125 -9.51 -13.42 3.05
CA SER A 125 -8.36 -13.46 2.16
C SER A 125 -8.68 -14.22 0.88
N GLN A 126 -7.96 -13.91 -0.19
CA GLN A 126 -8.06 -14.57 -1.48
C GLN A 126 -6.71 -14.54 -2.19
N SER A 127 -6.39 -15.63 -2.87
CA SER A 127 -5.18 -15.75 -3.68
C SER A 127 -5.48 -15.52 -5.16
N TYR A 128 -4.53 -14.90 -5.83
CA TYR A 128 -4.52 -14.54 -7.24
C TYR A 128 -3.22 -15.01 -7.87
N THR A 129 -3.27 -15.41 -9.14
CA THR A 129 -2.06 -15.85 -9.86
C THR A 129 -2.07 -15.27 -11.25
N PHE A 130 -0.96 -14.65 -11.63
CA PHE A 130 -0.78 -14.08 -12.95
C PHE A 130 0.66 -14.18 -13.42
N THR A 131 0.87 -13.92 -14.71
CA THR A 131 2.22 -13.76 -15.28
C THR A 131 2.40 -12.31 -15.69
N ALA A 132 3.51 -11.69 -15.28
CA ALA A 132 3.89 -10.35 -15.71
C ALA A 132 4.32 -10.38 -17.18
N SER A 133 3.37 -10.40 -18.10
CA SER A 133 3.56 -10.73 -19.52
C SER A 133 3.76 -9.52 -20.44
N LYS A 134 3.62 -8.30 -19.93
CA LYS A 134 3.75 -7.04 -20.67
C LYS A 134 4.52 -6.02 -19.84
N LEU A 135 5.46 -5.32 -20.46
CA LEU A 135 6.18 -4.19 -19.87
C LEU A 135 5.23 -3.01 -19.62
N GLY A 136 5.42 -2.28 -18.52
CA GLY A 136 4.62 -1.10 -18.24
C GLY A 136 4.59 -0.70 -16.78
N THR A 137 3.82 0.35 -16.51
CA THR A 137 3.44 0.77 -15.16
C THR A 137 1.93 0.61 -15.05
N PHE A 138 1.48 -0.04 -13.99
CA PHE A 138 0.11 -0.46 -13.74
C PHE A 138 -0.31 -0.02 -12.35
N ILE A 139 -1.62 0.08 -12.13
CA ILE A 139 -2.19 0.38 -10.81
C ILE A 139 -2.44 -0.95 -10.11
N LEU A 140 -1.86 -1.14 -8.92
CA LEU A 140 -2.33 -2.13 -7.95
C LEU A 140 -3.35 -1.41 -7.06
N GLY A 141 -4.62 -1.75 -7.12
CA GLY A 141 -5.65 -0.91 -6.52
C GLY A 141 -6.86 -1.65 -6.01
N ASP A 142 -7.54 -1.04 -5.05
CA ASP A 142 -8.96 -1.25 -4.81
C ASP A 142 -9.76 -0.46 -5.86
N MET A 143 -10.66 -1.14 -6.56
CA MET A 143 -11.52 -0.57 -7.61
C MET A 143 -13.01 -0.66 -7.25
N LEU A 144 -13.35 -0.83 -5.96
CA LEU A 144 -14.74 -0.82 -5.53
C LEU A 144 -15.39 0.54 -5.81
N ASN A 145 -16.44 0.52 -6.63
CA ASN A 145 -17.11 1.72 -7.15
C ASN A 145 -16.20 2.62 -8.02
N GLY A 146 -15.14 2.05 -8.62
CA GLY A 146 -14.12 2.77 -9.37
C GLY A 146 -14.65 3.70 -10.46
N ASP A 147 -13.88 4.74 -10.75
CA ASP A 147 -14.28 5.79 -11.69
C ASP A 147 -13.98 5.44 -13.16
N PRO A 148 -14.60 6.14 -14.13
CA PRO A 148 -14.36 5.94 -15.57
C PRO A 148 -12.95 6.29 -16.06
N ASN A 149 -12.02 6.71 -15.19
CA ASN A 149 -10.63 7.03 -15.54
C ASN A 149 -9.62 6.06 -14.92
N ASN A 150 -10.10 4.98 -14.30
CA ASN A 150 -9.26 3.98 -13.66
C ASN A 150 -8.54 4.56 -12.43
N THR A 151 -9.10 5.64 -11.89
CA THR A 151 -8.72 6.20 -10.60
C THR A 151 -9.48 5.40 -9.55
N PRO A 152 -8.77 4.72 -8.65
CA PRO A 152 -9.34 4.18 -7.44
C PRO A 152 -10.22 5.24 -6.77
N THR A 153 -11.48 4.90 -6.51
CA THR A 153 -12.39 5.80 -5.79
C THR A 153 -12.02 5.93 -4.32
N SER A 154 -11.30 4.94 -3.80
CA SER A 154 -10.56 5.02 -2.55
C SER A 154 -9.12 5.47 -2.83
N ASP A 155 -8.48 6.12 -1.87
CA ASP A 155 -7.04 6.44 -1.96
C ASP A 155 -6.14 5.19 -1.93
N LEU A 156 -6.74 4.00 -1.80
CA LEU A 156 -6.12 2.69 -1.61
C LEU A 156 -5.57 2.12 -2.92
N TRP A 157 -4.40 2.60 -3.29
CA TRP A 157 -3.69 2.11 -4.46
C TRP A 157 -2.20 2.37 -4.42
N ASP A 158 -1.48 1.56 -5.16
CA ASP A 158 -0.03 1.58 -5.32
C ASP A 158 0.36 1.19 -6.76
N ILE A 159 1.66 1.10 -7.03
CA ILE A 159 2.18 0.93 -8.38
C ILE A 159 2.78 -0.47 -8.55
N LEU A 160 2.41 -1.15 -9.63
CA LEU A 160 3.13 -2.31 -10.13
C LEU A 160 3.86 -1.96 -11.43
N LYS A 161 5.18 -2.12 -11.46
CA LYS A 161 6.02 -1.93 -12.66
C LYS A 161 6.51 -3.27 -13.18
N VAL A 162 6.31 -3.50 -14.47
CA VAL A 162 6.94 -4.63 -15.17
C VAL A 162 8.11 -4.13 -16.02
N VAL A 163 9.30 -4.64 -15.71
CA VAL A 163 10.58 -4.21 -16.30
C VAL A 163 11.21 -5.31 -17.16
N PRO A 164 12.12 -5.01 -18.11
CA PRO A 164 12.69 -6.02 -19.00
C PRO A 164 13.46 -7.15 -18.30
N SER A 165 14.16 -6.83 -17.21
CA SER A 165 15.02 -7.76 -16.48
C SER A 165 15.32 -7.26 -15.08
N GLY A 166 15.88 -8.11 -14.23
CA GLY A 166 16.31 -7.77 -12.87
C GLY A 166 15.82 -8.79 -11.85
N THR A 167 15.81 -8.37 -10.59
CA THR A 167 15.20 -9.12 -9.48
C THR A 167 13.94 -8.38 -9.04
N PRO A 168 12.84 -9.09 -8.74
CA PRO A 168 11.69 -8.48 -8.10
C PRO A 168 12.09 -7.66 -6.87
N SER A 169 11.44 -6.51 -6.68
CA SER A 169 11.73 -5.61 -5.56
C SER A 169 10.52 -4.78 -5.16
N MET A 170 10.59 -4.23 -3.95
CA MET A 170 9.67 -3.22 -3.46
C MET A 170 10.45 -1.99 -3.00
N SER A 171 9.93 -0.82 -3.34
CA SER A 171 10.52 0.48 -2.98
C SER A 171 9.43 1.50 -2.74
N THR A 172 9.76 2.58 -2.04
CA THR A 172 8.85 3.72 -1.90
C THR A 172 9.17 4.79 -2.96
N SER A 173 8.16 5.55 -3.39
CA SER A 173 8.30 6.65 -4.36
C SER A 173 8.76 7.96 -3.73
#